data_AF-A0A8S9M0W0-F1
#
_entry.id   AF-A0A8S9M0W0-F1
#
_cell.length_a   1.000
_cell.length_b   1.000
_cell.length_c   1.000
_cell.angle_alpha   90.00
_cell.angle_beta   90.00
_cell.angle_gamma   90.00
#
_symmetry.space_group_name_H-M   'P 1'
#
loop_
_entity.id
_entity.type
_entity.pdbx_description
1 polymer ?
#
loop_
_entity_poly.entity_id
_entity_poly.type
_entity_poly.pdbx_seq_one_letter_code
_entity_poly.pdbx_strand_id
1 'polypeptide(L)'
;MPPTDAEFDPKVLPQSATGDYTFANVDNLEHCAKYLNQTMVTFGFPASLDLFSNDPVSISRTCNCMYSLLQQRQRDLEFRESANELRQRQQSDIARLEAKVERLDAQLQHKDREIATITRTKMPPTDAEFDPKVRLLSPDAFSLDISLVIHFVSCLPHRDYTFANVDNLEHCAKYLNQTMVTFGFPASLDLFSNDPVSISRTCNCMYSLLQQRQRDLEFRESANELRQRQQSDIARLEAKVERLDAQLQHKDREIATITRTEAKNTAALKSQIEKLQQERDEFQRMVIGNQIWKIVSGLKSGLWFLGGWLPFSLTQVVLFFPCFP
;
A
#
# COMPACT_ATOMS: atom_id res chain seq x y z
N MET A 1 14.97 19.80 -62.11
CA MET A 1 14.53 19.25 -60.82
C MET A 1 15.50 19.77 -59.77
N PRO A 2 15.04 20.48 -58.73
CA PRO A 2 15.91 20.93 -57.65
C PRO A 2 16.26 19.76 -56.72
N PRO A 3 17.39 19.80 -56.00
CA PRO A 3 17.78 18.72 -55.11
C PRO A 3 16.96 18.74 -53.82
N THR A 4 16.67 17.53 -53.39
CA THR A 4 15.88 17.07 -52.25
C THR A 4 16.38 17.56 -50.90
N ASP A 5 15.41 17.82 -50.03
CA ASP A 5 15.54 18.14 -48.61
C ASP A 5 16.45 17.16 -47.88
N ALA A 6 17.47 17.69 -47.22
CA ALA A 6 18.23 16.94 -46.22
C ALA A 6 17.34 16.81 -44.96
N GLU A 7 16.83 15.60 -44.77
CA GLU A 7 16.13 15.13 -43.58
C GLU A 7 17.00 15.35 -42.34
N PHE A 8 16.61 16.32 -41.51
CA PHE A 8 17.29 16.66 -40.26
C PHE A 8 16.87 15.65 -39.18
N ASP A 9 17.80 14.78 -38.78
CA ASP A 9 17.62 13.80 -37.71
C ASP A 9 17.61 14.51 -36.33
N PRO A 10 16.50 14.49 -35.57
CA PRO A 10 16.41 15.17 -34.26
C PRO A 10 17.28 14.54 -33.17
N LYS A 11 17.96 13.41 -33.43
CA LYS A 11 18.69 12.64 -32.40
C LYS A 11 20.16 13.01 -32.23
N VAL A 12 20.73 13.93 -33.00
CA VAL A 12 22.10 14.40 -32.78
C VAL A 12 22.11 15.73 -32.03
N LEU A 13 21.71 15.69 -30.77
CA LEU A 13 22.15 16.68 -29.78
C LEU A 13 23.19 15.99 -28.89
N PRO A 14 24.46 16.44 -28.87
CA PRO A 14 25.47 15.83 -28.03
C PRO A 14 25.15 16.12 -26.57
N GLN A 15 24.76 15.08 -25.84
CA GLN A 15 24.77 15.09 -24.39
C GLN A 15 26.22 15.16 -23.93
N SER A 16 26.65 16.28 -23.35
CA SER A 16 27.84 16.28 -22.50
C SER A 16 27.66 17.21 -21.31
N ALA A 17 28.02 16.69 -20.14
CA ALA A 17 28.17 17.44 -18.92
C ALA A 17 29.37 18.41 -19.07
N THR A 18 29.22 19.63 -18.56
CA THR A 18 30.24 20.70 -18.40
C THR A 18 30.82 21.33 -19.68
N GLY A 19 30.42 22.59 -19.96
CA GLY A 19 31.08 23.51 -20.91
C GLY A 19 30.09 24.48 -21.56
N ASP A 20 30.37 25.78 -21.51
CA ASP A 20 29.55 26.93 -21.92
C ASP A 20 29.02 26.89 -23.38
N TYR A 21 28.06 26.02 -23.70
CA TYR A 21 27.36 26.01 -24.99
C TYR A 21 26.06 26.82 -24.90
N THR A 22 26.09 28.02 -25.46
CA THR A 22 24.89 28.84 -25.70
C THR A 22 24.15 28.33 -26.94
N PHE A 23 22.88 27.97 -26.80
CA PHE A 23 22.03 27.45 -27.88
C PHE A 23 22.04 28.36 -29.12
N ALA A 24 21.87 29.66 -28.91
CA ALA A 24 21.91 30.69 -29.93
C ALA A 24 23.14 31.59 -29.74
N ASN A 25 23.87 31.84 -30.82
CA ASN A 25 24.91 32.85 -30.96
C ASN A 25 24.66 33.64 -32.26
N VAL A 26 25.46 34.69 -32.51
CA VAL A 26 25.27 35.58 -33.67
C VAL A 26 25.32 34.81 -35.00
N ASP A 27 26.11 33.75 -35.10
CA ASP A 27 26.35 33.01 -36.34
C ASP A 27 25.22 32.02 -36.68
N ASN A 28 24.38 31.63 -35.71
CA ASN A 28 23.35 30.60 -35.88
C ASN A 28 21.90 31.07 -35.62
N LEU A 29 21.70 32.38 -35.39
CA LEU A 29 20.42 32.97 -35.00
C LEU A 29 19.22 32.54 -35.86
N GLU A 30 19.38 32.57 -37.18
CA GLU A 30 18.26 32.28 -38.09
C GLU A 30 17.77 30.83 -37.95
N HIS A 31 18.71 29.89 -37.80
CA HIS A 31 18.39 28.48 -37.58
C HIS A 31 17.75 28.27 -36.20
N CYS A 32 18.28 28.92 -35.15
CA CYS A 32 17.72 28.87 -33.81
C CYS A 32 16.30 29.42 -33.74
N ALA A 33 16.02 30.54 -34.41
CA ALA A 33 14.67 31.13 -34.46
C ALA A 33 13.67 30.19 -35.15
N LYS A 34 14.04 29.56 -36.26
CA LYS A 34 13.21 28.55 -36.96
C LYS A 34 12.93 27.35 -36.06
N TYR A 35 13.97 26.82 -35.40
CA TYR A 35 13.83 25.71 -34.47
C TYR A 35 12.89 26.04 -33.30
N LEU A 36 13.02 27.23 -32.72
CA LEU A 36 12.14 27.69 -31.64
C LEU A 36 10.68 27.75 -32.11
N ASN A 37 10.42 28.32 -33.28
CA ASN A 37 9.07 28.39 -33.85
C ASN A 37 8.47 27.00 -34.08
N GLN A 38 9.24 26.04 -34.60
CA GLN A 38 8.78 24.66 -34.76
C GLN A 38 8.49 24.00 -33.40
N THR A 39 9.39 24.17 -32.43
CA THR A 39 9.27 23.60 -31.10
C THR A 39 8.06 24.17 -30.34
N MET A 40 7.82 25.47 -30.47
CA MET A 40 6.64 26.13 -29.90
C MET A 40 5.35 25.52 -30.44
N VAL A 41 5.26 25.25 -31.75
CA VAL A 41 4.10 24.57 -32.35
C VAL A 41 3.93 23.18 -31.78
N THR A 42 5.01 22.42 -31.62
CA THR A 42 4.96 21.09 -31.00
C THR A 42 4.37 21.13 -29.59
N PHE A 43 4.66 22.19 -28.82
CA PHE A 43 4.09 22.41 -27.50
C PHE A 43 2.73 23.15 -27.49
N GLY A 44 2.15 23.43 -28.66
CA GLY A 44 0.85 24.07 -28.81
C GLY A 44 0.85 25.60 -28.69
N PHE A 45 2.02 26.24 -28.79
CA PHE A 45 2.17 27.70 -28.84
C PHE A 45 2.20 28.20 -30.30
N PRO A 46 1.78 29.46 -30.57
CA PRO A 46 1.78 30.01 -31.91
C PRO A 46 3.21 30.20 -32.46
N ALA A 47 3.48 29.67 -33.66
CA ALA A 47 4.79 29.66 -34.34
C ALA A 47 5.27 30.98 -34.92
N SER A 48 4.42 32.02 -34.96
CA SER A 48 4.65 33.20 -35.82
C SER A 48 5.50 34.28 -35.15
N LEU A 49 6.49 33.88 -34.34
CA LEU A 49 7.43 34.84 -33.76
C LEU A 49 8.45 35.27 -34.83
N ASP A 50 8.45 36.56 -35.10
CA ASP A 50 9.50 37.22 -35.85
C ASP A 50 10.41 37.97 -34.88
N LEU A 51 11.49 37.31 -34.46
CA LEU A 51 12.43 37.82 -33.46
C LEU A 51 13.42 38.84 -34.02
N PHE A 52 13.47 38.99 -35.35
CA PHE A 52 14.34 39.94 -36.04
C PHE A 52 13.60 41.24 -36.36
N SER A 53 12.29 41.28 -36.14
CA SER A 53 11.49 42.47 -36.36
C SER A 53 11.41 43.33 -35.09
N ASN A 54 11.66 44.62 -35.28
CA ASN A 54 11.42 45.65 -34.28
C ASN A 54 9.98 46.21 -34.32
N ASP A 55 9.09 45.59 -35.10
CA ASP A 55 7.70 46.03 -35.12
C ASP A 55 7.02 45.73 -33.76
N PRO A 56 6.29 46.70 -33.17
CA PRO A 56 5.66 46.52 -31.86
C PRO A 56 4.70 45.33 -31.78
N VAL A 57 4.16 44.86 -32.90
CA VAL A 57 3.22 43.74 -32.95
C VAL A 57 3.97 42.41 -32.81
N SER A 58 5.15 42.25 -33.41
CA SER A 58 6.01 41.07 -33.29
C SER A 58 6.66 40.99 -31.92
N ILE A 59 7.09 42.13 -31.36
CA ILE A 59 7.56 42.19 -29.97
C ILE A 59 6.42 41.82 -29.00
N SER A 60 5.20 42.34 -29.21
CA SER A 60 4.01 41.95 -28.43
C SER A 60 3.74 40.45 -28.51
N ARG A 61 3.83 39.84 -29.70
CA ARG A 61 3.70 38.38 -29.87
C ARG A 61 4.75 37.61 -29.07
N THR A 62 6.00 38.06 -29.09
CA THR A 62 7.10 37.47 -28.31
C THR A 62 6.82 37.57 -26.80
N CYS A 63 6.44 38.76 -26.32
CA CYS A 63 6.04 38.97 -24.92
C CYS A 63 4.89 38.04 -24.50
N ASN A 64 3.84 37.94 -25.32
CA ASN A 64 2.69 37.07 -25.06
C ASN A 64 3.09 35.59 -25.00
N CYS A 65 3.98 35.15 -25.88
CA CYS A 65 4.48 33.78 -25.89
C CYS A 65 5.28 33.47 -24.63
N MET A 66 6.23 34.33 -24.28
CA MET A 66 7.04 34.18 -23.06
C MET A 66 6.16 34.20 -21.80
N TYR A 67 5.18 35.10 -21.75
CA TYR A 67 4.22 35.15 -20.65
C TYR A 67 3.41 33.85 -20.53
N SER A 68 2.93 33.30 -21.65
CA SER A 68 2.19 32.03 -21.67
C SER A 68 3.04 30.86 -21.18
N LEU A 69 4.33 30.81 -21.55
CA LEU A 69 5.28 29.81 -21.05
C LEU A 69 5.52 29.95 -19.54
N LEU A 70 5.64 31.19 -19.04
CA LEU A 70 5.80 31.45 -17.60
C LEU A 70 4.54 31.09 -16.80
N GLN A 71 3.34 31.41 -17.31
CA GLN A 71 2.09 30.95 -16.71
C GLN A 71 2.00 29.42 -16.68
N GLN A 72 2.42 28.76 -17.76
CA GLN A 72 2.44 27.31 -17.80
C GLN A 72 3.40 26.73 -16.76
N ARG A 73 4.59 27.32 -16.61
CA ARG A 73 5.55 26.94 -15.57
C ARG A 73 4.98 27.11 -14.16
N GLN A 74 4.27 28.20 -13.88
CA GLN A 74 3.60 28.41 -12.59
C GLN A 74 2.61 27.27 -12.30
N ARG A 75 1.76 26.90 -13.26
CA ARG A 75 0.82 25.78 -13.13
C ARG A 75 1.54 24.44 -12.92
N ASP A 76 2.67 24.22 -13.60
CA ASP A 76 3.43 22.99 -13.44
C ASP A 76 4.12 22.91 -12.06
N LEU A 77 4.52 24.05 -11.46
CA LEU A 77 5.02 24.09 -10.08
C LEU A 77 3.93 23.74 -9.06
N GLU A 78 2.75 24.34 -9.19
CA GLU A 78 1.59 24.04 -8.34
C GLU A 78 1.17 22.56 -8.46
N PHE A 79 1.17 22.02 -9.68
CA PHE A 79 0.95 20.60 -9.91
C PHE A 79 2.01 19.74 -9.21
N ARG A 80 3.29 20.11 -9.34
CA ARG A 80 4.41 19.35 -8.75
C ARG A 80 4.30 19.31 -7.22
N GLU A 81 3.98 20.42 -6.60
CA GLU A 81 3.73 20.49 -5.16
C GLU A 81 2.56 19.59 -4.76
N SER A 82 1.41 19.74 -5.43
CA SER A 82 0.21 18.93 -5.18
C SER A 82 0.45 17.43 -5.36
N ALA A 83 1.17 17.04 -6.42
CA ALA A 83 1.53 15.65 -6.68
C ALA A 83 2.46 15.07 -5.61
N ASN A 84 3.40 15.88 -5.12
CA ASN A 84 4.30 15.49 -4.04
C ASN A 84 3.56 15.30 -2.71
N GLU A 85 2.64 16.19 -2.36
CA GLU A 85 1.80 16.03 -1.17
C GLU A 85 0.94 14.76 -1.25
N LEU A 86 0.29 14.53 -2.39
CA LEU A 86 -0.52 13.33 -2.60
C LEU A 86 0.33 12.05 -2.46
N ARG A 87 1.51 12.04 -3.07
CA ARG A 87 2.47 10.93 -2.98
C ARG A 87 2.88 10.67 -1.53
N GLN A 88 3.13 11.70 -0.73
CA GLN A 88 3.47 11.55 0.69
C GLN A 88 2.30 10.92 1.48
N ARG A 89 1.07 11.37 1.22
CA ARG A 89 -0.13 10.78 1.85
C ARG A 89 -0.28 9.30 1.48
N GLN A 90 -0.16 8.96 0.20
CA GLN A 90 -0.23 7.57 -0.28
C GLN A 90 0.88 6.70 0.32
N GLN A 91 2.11 7.20 0.41
CA GLN A 91 3.20 6.49 1.09
C GLN A 91 2.89 6.24 2.57
N SER A 92 2.32 7.22 3.27
CA SER A 92 1.88 7.04 4.66
C SER A 92 0.76 6.00 4.79
N ASP A 93 -0.18 5.95 3.85
CA ASP A 93 -1.26 4.96 3.85
C ASP A 93 -0.73 3.54 3.58
N ILE A 94 0.20 3.39 2.63
CA ILE A 94 0.90 2.13 2.36
C ILE A 94 1.60 1.65 3.63
N ALA A 95 2.42 2.49 4.27
CA ALA A 95 3.14 2.11 5.49
C ALA A 95 2.18 1.71 6.63
N ARG A 96 1.05 2.41 6.77
CA ARG A 96 0.01 2.05 7.75
C ARG A 96 -0.62 0.69 7.45
N LEU A 97 -0.91 0.41 6.18
CA LEU A 97 -1.50 -0.87 5.75
C LEU A 97 -0.50 -2.02 5.92
N GLU A 98 0.77 -1.82 5.55
CA GLU A 98 1.85 -2.80 5.76
C GLU A 98 2.00 -3.16 7.24
N ALA A 99 2.01 -2.16 8.13
CA ALA A 99 2.05 -2.41 9.57
C ALA A 99 0.79 -3.14 10.08
N LYS A 100 -0.40 -2.86 9.50
CA LYS A 100 -1.62 -3.61 9.84
C LYS A 100 -1.51 -5.06 9.40
N VAL A 101 -1.05 -5.30 8.17
CA VAL A 101 -0.81 -6.65 7.63
C VAL A 101 0.13 -7.44 8.54
N GLU A 102 1.26 -6.86 8.94
CA GLU A 102 2.23 -7.53 9.82
C GLU A 102 1.61 -7.90 11.17
N ARG A 103 0.81 -7.01 11.77
CA ARG A 103 0.10 -7.29 13.03
C ARG A 103 -0.92 -8.42 12.87
N LEU A 104 -1.69 -8.43 11.79
CA LEU A 104 -2.68 -9.49 11.54
C LEU A 104 -2.00 -10.83 11.26
N ASP A 105 -0.93 -10.84 10.47
CA ASP A 105 -0.12 -12.04 10.21
C ASP A 105 0.45 -12.60 11.54
N ALA A 106 0.95 -11.75 12.45
CA ALA A 106 1.43 -12.18 13.76
C ALA A 106 0.31 -12.75 14.67
N GLN A 107 -0.88 -12.14 14.66
CA GLN A 107 -2.04 -12.67 15.39
C GLN A 107 -2.46 -14.03 14.84
N LEU A 108 -2.44 -14.20 13.53
CA LEU A 108 -2.84 -15.44 12.89
C LEU A 108 -1.88 -16.57 13.25
N GLN A 109 -0.57 -16.31 13.22
CA GLN A 109 0.44 -17.26 13.69
C GLN A 109 0.26 -17.62 15.17
N HIS A 110 -0.10 -16.67 16.03
CA HIS A 110 -0.38 -16.96 17.42
C HIS A 110 -1.59 -17.90 17.57
N LYS A 111 -2.67 -17.63 16.84
CA LYS A 111 -3.88 -18.46 16.83
C LYS A 111 -3.59 -19.88 16.33
N ASP A 112 -2.77 -20.02 15.30
CA ASP A 112 -2.36 -21.35 14.81
C ASP A 112 -1.54 -22.12 15.86
N ARG A 113 -0.64 -21.45 16.61
CA ARG A 113 0.10 -22.07 17.72
C ARG A 113 -0.82 -22.49 18.86
N GLU A 114 -1.83 -21.68 19.18
CA GLU A 114 -2.83 -21.98 20.19
C GLU A 114 -3.64 -23.23 19.82
N ILE A 115 -4.16 -23.29 18.59
CA ILE A 115 -4.87 -24.47 18.05
C ILE A 115 -3.95 -25.70 18.07
N ALA A 116 -2.69 -25.57 17.65
CA ALA A 116 -1.73 -26.68 17.67
C ALA A 116 -1.48 -27.21 19.08
N THR A 117 -1.39 -26.32 20.08
CA THR A 117 -1.18 -26.68 21.48
C THR A 117 -2.39 -27.43 22.04
N ILE A 118 -3.58 -26.86 21.85
CA ILE A 118 -4.86 -27.45 22.25
C ILE A 118 -5.06 -28.83 21.60
N THR A 119 -4.70 -28.96 20.32
CA THR A 119 -4.80 -30.23 19.60
C THR A 119 -3.78 -31.27 20.11
N ARG A 120 -2.55 -30.86 20.44
CA ARG A 120 -1.50 -31.78 20.94
C ARG A 120 -1.79 -32.31 22.34
N THR A 121 -2.52 -31.58 23.17
CA THR A 121 -2.99 -32.08 24.48
C THR A 121 -4.02 -33.22 24.38
N LYS A 122 -4.48 -33.60 23.18
CA LYS A 122 -5.56 -34.58 22.99
C LYS A 122 -5.16 -36.05 22.98
N MET A 123 -3.94 -36.51 22.67
CA MET A 123 -3.58 -37.96 22.67
C MET A 123 -2.10 -38.24 22.30
N PRO A 124 -1.47 -39.36 22.77
CA PRO A 124 -0.24 -39.90 22.17
C PRO A 124 -0.52 -40.37 20.73
N PRO A 125 0.50 -40.55 19.86
CA PRO A 125 0.30 -40.52 18.42
C PRO A 125 -0.48 -41.76 17.96
N THR A 126 -1.55 -41.52 17.20
CA THR A 126 -2.15 -42.51 16.32
C THR A 126 -2.14 -41.92 14.93
N ASP A 127 -1.42 -42.57 14.03
CA ASP A 127 -1.23 -42.19 12.65
C ASP A 127 -2.56 -42.10 11.93
N ALA A 128 -2.87 -40.91 11.41
CA ALA A 128 -3.90 -40.72 10.39
C ALA A 128 -3.45 -39.60 9.46
N GLU A 129 -2.76 -40.04 8.42
CA GLU A 129 -2.49 -39.37 7.17
C GLU A 129 -3.74 -38.64 6.65
N PHE A 130 -3.63 -37.34 6.41
CA PHE A 130 -4.64 -36.56 5.70
C PHE A 130 -3.96 -35.57 4.75
N ASP A 131 -4.01 -35.90 3.47
CA ASP A 131 -3.56 -35.08 2.34
C ASP A 131 -4.60 -33.98 2.03
N PRO A 132 -4.16 -32.74 1.74
CA PRO A 132 -4.96 -31.88 0.89
C PRO A 132 -4.14 -31.35 -0.30
N LYS A 133 -4.48 -31.88 -1.49
CA LYS A 133 -4.33 -31.16 -2.75
C LYS A 133 -5.09 -29.84 -2.71
N VAL A 134 -4.37 -28.73 -2.67
CA VAL A 134 -4.92 -27.40 -2.97
C VAL A 134 -4.63 -27.07 -4.43
N ARG A 135 -5.71 -26.92 -5.22
CA ARG A 135 -5.67 -26.41 -6.60
C ARG A 135 -5.36 -24.92 -6.58
N LEU A 136 -4.32 -24.53 -7.32
CA LEU A 136 -4.06 -23.17 -7.75
C LEU A 136 -5.16 -22.72 -8.73
N LEU A 137 -5.82 -21.60 -8.42
CA LEU A 137 -6.61 -20.84 -9.39
C LEU A 137 -5.82 -19.57 -9.72
N SER A 138 -5.47 -19.44 -11.01
CA SER A 138 -4.97 -18.21 -11.61
C SER A 138 -6.13 -17.23 -11.82
N PRO A 139 -5.92 -15.92 -11.63
CA PRO A 139 -6.66 -14.90 -12.33
C PRO A 139 -5.74 -14.11 -13.27
N ASP A 140 -5.82 -14.42 -14.57
CA ASP A 140 -5.36 -13.51 -15.61
C ASP A 140 -6.41 -12.41 -15.77
N ALA A 141 -6.04 -11.20 -15.37
CA ALA A 141 -6.85 -10.00 -15.57
C ALA A 141 -6.27 -9.18 -16.72
N PHE A 142 -7.15 -8.91 -17.68
CA PHE A 142 -7.05 -8.03 -18.83
C PHE A 142 -6.19 -6.78 -18.60
N SER A 143 -5.16 -6.63 -19.43
CA SER A 143 -4.48 -5.36 -19.68
C SER A 143 -5.22 -4.65 -20.81
N LEU A 144 -6.07 -3.67 -20.49
CA LEU A 144 -6.56 -2.69 -21.46
C LEU A 144 -5.60 -1.50 -21.44
N ASP A 145 -4.95 -1.29 -22.57
CA ASP A 145 -4.02 -0.20 -22.86
C ASP A 145 -4.78 1.14 -22.88
N ILE A 146 -4.62 1.93 -21.81
CA ILE A 146 -5.11 3.31 -21.71
C ILE A 146 -3.89 4.23 -21.67
N SER A 147 -3.02 4.12 -22.67
CA SER A 147 -1.90 5.05 -22.85
C SER A 147 -2.19 6.16 -23.87
N LEU A 148 -3.29 6.07 -24.63
CA LEU A 148 -3.54 6.99 -25.76
C LEU A 148 -4.35 8.26 -25.43
N VAL A 149 -4.82 8.46 -24.20
CA VAL A 149 -5.73 9.59 -23.87
C VAL A 149 -5.03 10.74 -23.10
N ILE A 150 -3.85 10.51 -22.51
CA ILE A 150 -3.19 11.51 -21.65
C ILE A 150 -2.42 12.58 -22.46
N HIS A 151 -2.07 12.31 -23.71
CA HIS A 151 -1.44 13.32 -24.57
C HIS A 151 -2.38 14.45 -25.02
N PHE A 152 -3.71 14.21 -25.09
CA PHE A 152 -4.63 15.16 -25.71
C PHE A 152 -5.23 16.19 -24.73
N VAL A 153 -5.20 15.94 -23.41
CA VAL A 153 -5.89 16.80 -22.42
C VAL A 153 -4.97 17.86 -21.79
N SER A 154 -3.64 17.75 -21.94
CA SER A 154 -2.70 18.70 -21.32
C SER A 154 -2.47 20.00 -22.13
N CYS A 155 -3.03 20.10 -23.34
CA CYS A 155 -2.96 21.26 -24.22
C CYS A 155 -4.34 21.90 -24.43
N LEU A 156 -5.11 22.11 -23.36
CA LEU A 156 -6.26 23.02 -23.46
C LEU A 156 -5.75 24.40 -23.92
N PRO A 157 -6.29 24.94 -25.02
CA PRO A 157 -5.80 26.17 -25.62
C PRO A 157 -5.91 27.32 -24.62
N HIS A 158 -4.85 28.12 -24.58
CA HIS A 158 -4.77 29.33 -23.77
C HIS A 158 -5.99 30.22 -24.08
N ARG A 159 -6.74 30.59 -23.05
CA ARG A 159 -7.84 31.56 -23.16
C ARG A 159 -7.30 32.90 -23.66
N ASP A 160 -8.07 33.55 -24.52
CA ASP A 160 -7.79 34.79 -25.25
C ASP A 160 -7.60 36.03 -24.33
N TYR A 161 -6.54 36.07 -23.54
CA TYR A 161 -6.08 37.28 -22.85
C TYR A 161 -4.74 37.73 -23.43
N THR A 162 -4.76 38.81 -24.20
CA THR A 162 -3.56 39.45 -24.75
C THR A 162 -2.86 40.25 -23.66
N PHE A 163 -1.85 39.66 -23.04
CA PHE A 163 -1.04 40.26 -21.98
C PHE A 163 -0.32 41.54 -22.46
N ALA A 164 0.34 41.46 -23.60
CA ALA A 164 1.04 42.55 -24.25
C ALA A 164 0.31 43.00 -25.52
N ASN A 165 0.16 44.30 -25.69
CA ASN A 165 -0.26 44.99 -26.91
C ASN A 165 0.68 46.17 -27.18
N VAL A 166 0.43 46.93 -28.24
CA VAL A 166 1.30 48.05 -28.63
C VAL A 166 1.35 49.16 -27.57
N ASP A 167 0.26 49.37 -26.83
CA ASP A 167 0.12 50.47 -25.87
C ASP A 167 0.80 50.19 -24.52
N ASN A 168 0.94 48.91 -24.14
CA ASN A 168 1.48 48.50 -22.83
C ASN A 168 2.84 47.77 -22.90
N LEU A 169 3.44 47.68 -24.08
CA LEU A 169 4.57 46.80 -24.38
C LEU A 169 5.79 47.03 -23.49
N GLU A 170 6.14 48.29 -23.21
CA GLU A 170 7.30 48.63 -22.38
C GLU A 170 7.14 48.14 -20.94
N HIS A 171 5.92 48.26 -20.39
CA HIS A 171 5.57 47.78 -19.06
C HIS A 171 5.59 46.25 -19.02
N CYS A 172 5.03 45.60 -20.04
CA CYS A 172 5.04 44.15 -20.18
C CYS A 172 6.47 43.58 -20.28
N ALA A 173 7.36 44.20 -21.05
CA ALA A 173 8.75 43.77 -21.17
C ALA A 173 9.52 43.89 -19.83
N LYS A 174 9.29 44.98 -19.07
CA LYS A 174 9.88 45.16 -17.73
C LYS A 174 9.34 44.11 -16.74
N TYR A 175 8.03 43.87 -16.75
CA TYR A 175 7.39 42.85 -15.92
C TYR A 175 7.91 41.44 -16.23
N LEU A 176 8.06 41.09 -17.51
CA LEU A 176 8.61 39.80 -17.93
C LEU A 176 10.04 39.64 -17.42
N ASN A 177 10.88 40.66 -17.56
CA ASN A 177 12.25 40.62 -17.04
C ASN A 177 12.30 40.35 -15.53
N GLN A 178 11.45 41.01 -14.74
CA GLN A 178 11.35 40.74 -13.30
C GLN A 178 10.86 39.32 -13.01
N THR A 179 9.82 38.88 -13.71
CA THR A 179 9.23 37.55 -13.54
C THR A 179 10.21 36.45 -13.90
N MET A 180 11.00 36.63 -14.95
CA MET A 180 12.05 35.70 -15.36
C MET A 180 13.10 35.51 -14.26
N VAL A 181 13.55 36.59 -13.61
CA VAL A 181 14.45 36.48 -12.44
C VAL A 181 13.83 35.62 -11.35
N THR A 182 12.56 35.88 -11.02
CA THR A 182 11.85 35.15 -9.96
C THR A 182 11.80 33.64 -10.24
N PHE A 183 11.68 33.24 -11.50
CA PHE A 183 11.73 31.83 -11.92
C PHE A 183 13.15 31.30 -12.19
N GLY A 184 14.19 32.09 -11.92
CA GLY A 184 15.60 31.69 -12.06
C GLY A 184 16.10 31.68 -13.51
N PHE A 185 15.46 32.40 -14.42
CA PHE A 185 15.92 32.60 -15.79
C PHE A 185 16.80 33.86 -15.91
N PRO A 186 17.71 33.92 -16.89
CA PRO A 186 18.48 35.13 -17.15
C PRO A 186 17.53 36.28 -17.46
N ALA A 187 17.66 37.37 -16.70
CA ALA A 187 16.96 38.62 -16.95
C ALA A 187 17.88 39.65 -17.59
N SER A 188 17.27 40.74 -18.07
CA SER A 188 17.86 41.77 -18.96
C SER A 188 17.75 41.42 -20.45
N LEU A 189 16.60 40.92 -20.87
CA LEU A 189 16.26 40.89 -22.29
C LEU A 189 15.89 42.31 -22.74
N ASP A 190 16.58 42.77 -23.78
CA ASP A 190 16.21 43.96 -24.52
C ASP A 190 15.45 43.55 -25.78
N LEU A 191 14.13 43.45 -25.65
CA LEU A 191 13.23 43.00 -26.72
C LEU A 191 13.01 44.05 -27.81
N PHE A 192 13.50 45.28 -27.62
CA PHE A 192 13.38 46.37 -28.59
C PHE A 192 14.66 46.56 -29.41
N SER A 193 15.71 45.79 -29.09
CA SER A 193 17.00 45.87 -29.76
C SER A 193 17.08 44.90 -30.94
N ASN A 194 17.51 45.43 -32.08
CA ASN A 194 17.87 44.64 -33.27
C ASN A 194 19.31 44.11 -33.22
N ASP A 195 20.04 44.35 -32.14
CA ASP A 195 21.40 43.85 -32.00
C ASP A 195 21.39 42.31 -31.94
N PRO A 196 22.18 41.62 -32.78
CA PRO A 196 22.16 40.16 -32.83
C PRO A 196 22.56 39.50 -31.50
N VAL A 197 23.36 40.17 -30.65
CA VAL A 197 23.67 39.65 -29.31
C VAL A 197 22.43 39.69 -28.41
N SER A 198 21.63 40.75 -28.50
CA SER A 198 20.36 40.89 -27.76
C SER A 198 19.32 39.85 -28.22
N ILE A 199 19.20 39.64 -29.53
CA ILE A 199 18.32 38.60 -30.11
C ILE A 199 18.79 37.19 -29.66
N SER A 200 20.10 36.93 -29.65
CA SER A 200 20.67 35.66 -29.16
C SER A 200 20.28 35.40 -27.71
N ARG A 201 20.33 36.41 -26.82
CA ARG A 201 19.88 36.27 -25.42
C ARG A 201 18.39 35.92 -25.34
N THR A 202 17.55 36.55 -26.16
CA THR A 202 16.11 36.24 -26.21
C THR A 202 15.87 34.80 -26.68
N CYS A 203 16.55 34.36 -27.75
CA CYS A 203 16.49 32.98 -28.23
C CYS A 203 16.92 31.97 -27.15
N ASN A 204 18.04 32.24 -26.46
CA ASN A 204 18.53 31.39 -25.38
C ASN A 204 17.56 31.31 -24.19
N CYS A 205 16.91 32.43 -23.87
CA CYS A 205 15.90 32.47 -22.81
C CYS A 205 14.66 31.66 -23.19
N MET A 206 14.13 31.85 -24.41
CA MET A 206 13.01 31.05 -24.90
C MET A 206 13.33 29.56 -24.98
N TYR A 207 14.53 29.21 -25.43
CA TYR A 207 14.99 27.83 -25.44
C TYR A 207 15.02 27.23 -24.02
N SER A 208 15.52 27.99 -23.04
CA SER A 208 15.54 27.57 -21.64
C SER A 208 14.14 27.35 -21.06
N LEU A 209 13.17 28.22 -21.42
CA LEU A 209 11.76 28.06 -21.06
C LEU A 209 11.16 26.78 -21.66
N LEU A 210 11.44 26.50 -22.93
CA LEU A 210 10.95 25.30 -23.62
C LEU A 210 11.60 24.01 -23.09
N GLN A 211 12.90 24.02 -22.80
CA GLN A 211 13.57 22.90 -22.13
C GLN A 211 12.97 22.66 -20.74
N GLN A 212 12.69 23.73 -19.98
CA GLN A 212 12.04 23.60 -18.68
C GLN A 212 10.65 22.96 -18.83
N ARG A 213 9.87 23.40 -19.82
CA ARG A 213 8.56 22.83 -20.12
C ARG A 213 8.63 21.34 -20.47
N GLN A 214 9.62 20.94 -21.27
CA GLN A 214 9.84 19.52 -21.59
C GLN A 214 10.07 18.69 -20.32
N ARG A 215 10.97 19.15 -19.43
CA ARG A 215 11.22 18.48 -18.13
C ARG A 215 9.98 18.44 -17.24
N ASP A 216 9.17 19.50 -17.26
CA ASP A 216 7.93 19.55 -16.49
C ASP A 216 6.91 18.52 -17.00
N LEU A 217 6.83 18.31 -18.33
CA LEU A 217 5.98 17.25 -18.91
C LEU A 217 6.46 15.84 -18.55
N GLU A 218 7.76 15.57 -18.65
CA GLU A 218 8.36 14.28 -18.25
C GLU A 218 8.13 13.99 -16.75
N PHE A 219 8.26 15.01 -15.90
CA PHE A 219 7.93 14.90 -14.49
C PHE A 219 6.44 14.57 -14.27
N ARG A 220 5.53 15.22 -15.01
CA ARG A 220 4.10 14.97 -14.90
C ARG A 220 3.72 13.56 -15.30
N GLU A 221 4.32 13.04 -16.36
CA GLU A 221 4.11 11.66 -16.82
C GLU A 221 4.61 10.66 -15.78
N SER A 222 5.88 10.77 -15.35
CA SER A 222 6.47 9.87 -14.34
C SER A 222 5.74 9.93 -12.98
N ALA A 223 5.28 11.10 -12.55
CA ALA A 223 4.48 11.25 -11.33
C ALA A 223 3.12 10.54 -11.45
N ASN A 224 2.49 10.58 -12.63
CA ASN A 224 1.23 9.88 -12.87
C ASN A 224 1.41 8.36 -12.91
N GLU A 225 2.45 7.86 -13.55
CA GLU A 225 2.76 6.42 -13.52
C GLU A 225 3.01 5.93 -12.09
N LEU A 226 3.82 6.66 -11.32
CA LEU A 226 4.11 6.31 -9.93
C LEU A 226 2.82 6.30 -9.09
N ARG A 227 1.97 7.31 -9.26
CA ARG A 227 0.67 7.39 -8.59
C ARG A 227 -0.21 6.18 -8.91
N GLN A 228 -0.25 5.74 -10.17
CA GLN A 228 -1.02 4.55 -10.56
C GLN A 228 -0.48 3.28 -9.90
N ARG A 229 0.85 3.10 -9.87
CA ARG A 229 1.49 1.97 -9.19
C ARG A 229 1.16 1.96 -7.69
N GLN A 230 1.29 3.10 -7.02
CA GLN A 230 0.97 3.24 -5.59
C GLN A 230 -0.52 2.97 -5.30
N GLN A 231 -1.43 3.42 -6.16
CA GLN A 231 -2.86 3.10 -6.03
C GLN A 231 -3.12 1.60 -6.13
N SER A 232 -2.42 0.90 -7.03
CA SER A 232 -2.51 -0.56 -7.13
C SER A 232 -1.96 -1.26 -5.88
N ASP A 233 -0.83 -0.80 -5.35
CA ASP A 233 -0.23 -1.34 -4.12
C ASP A 233 -1.16 -1.16 -2.91
N ILE A 234 -1.78 0.01 -2.77
CA ILE A 234 -2.80 0.28 -1.73
C ILE A 234 -3.95 -0.72 -1.85
N ALA A 235 -4.56 -0.84 -3.03
CA ALA A 235 -5.69 -1.76 -3.23
C ALA A 235 -5.31 -3.23 -2.94
N ARG A 236 -4.09 -3.65 -3.32
CA ARG A 236 -3.57 -4.99 -3.02
C ARG A 236 -3.41 -5.20 -1.51
N LEU A 237 -2.86 -4.22 -0.80
CA LEU A 237 -2.68 -4.30 0.66
C LEU A 237 -4.03 -4.29 1.39
N GLU A 238 -4.98 -3.46 0.97
CA GLU A 238 -6.34 -3.45 1.51
C GLU A 238 -7.02 -4.81 1.37
N ALA A 239 -6.93 -5.44 0.18
CA ALA A 239 -7.46 -6.78 -0.04
C ALA A 239 -6.74 -7.84 0.82
N LYS A 240 -5.42 -7.70 1.06
CA LYS A 240 -4.69 -8.61 1.96
C LYS A 240 -5.18 -8.46 3.40
N VAL A 241 -5.37 -7.22 3.86
CA VAL A 241 -5.92 -6.92 5.19
C VAL A 241 -7.28 -7.58 5.38
N GLU A 242 -8.20 -7.43 4.42
CA GLU A 242 -9.53 -8.02 4.48
C GLU A 242 -9.48 -9.56 4.56
N ARG A 243 -8.62 -10.19 3.75
CA ARG A 243 -8.42 -11.65 3.78
C ARG A 243 -7.88 -12.14 5.13
N LEU A 244 -6.89 -11.45 5.70
CA LEU A 244 -6.33 -11.81 7.01
C LEU A 244 -7.33 -11.60 8.15
N ASP A 245 -8.08 -10.50 8.13
CA ASP A 245 -9.16 -10.23 9.09
C ASP A 245 -10.22 -11.36 9.03
N ALA A 246 -10.60 -11.83 7.84
CA ALA A 246 -11.53 -12.95 7.68
C ALA A 246 -10.97 -14.28 8.21
N GLN A 247 -9.68 -14.56 7.98
CA GLN A 247 -9.02 -15.76 8.50
C GLN A 247 -8.93 -15.75 10.02
N LEU A 248 -8.61 -14.61 10.64
CA LEU A 248 -8.59 -14.48 12.09
C LEU A 248 -9.97 -14.77 12.70
N GLN A 249 -11.03 -14.22 12.12
CA GLN A 249 -12.40 -14.52 12.57
C GLN A 249 -12.74 -16.00 12.43
N HIS A 250 -12.26 -16.67 11.38
CA HIS A 250 -12.46 -18.11 11.23
C HIS A 250 -11.73 -18.90 12.32
N LYS A 251 -10.46 -18.57 12.58
CA LYS A 251 -9.63 -19.20 13.63
C LYS A 251 -10.21 -18.99 15.03
N ASP A 252 -10.78 -17.82 15.32
CA ASP A 252 -11.46 -17.57 16.59
C ASP A 252 -12.70 -18.47 16.77
N ARG A 253 -13.48 -18.68 15.71
CA ARG A 253 -14.62 -19.61 15.74
C ARG A 253 -14.17 -21.07 15.92
N GLU A 254 -13.05 -21.45 15.30
CA GLU A 254 -12.44 -22.78 15.43
C GLU A 254 -12.01 -23.03 16.88
N ILE A 255 -11.25 -22.11 17.48
CA ILE A 255 -10.85 -22.19 18.90
C ILE A 255 -12.07 -22.32 19.80
N ALA A 256 -13.08 -21.45 19.63
CA ALA A 256 -14.30 -21.51 20.44
C ALA A 256 -15.03 -22.85 20.32
N THR A 257 -15.02 -23.47 19.13
CA THR A 257 -15.60 -24.79 18.91
C THR A 257 -14.79 -25.88 19.62
N ILE A 258 -13.47 -25.87 19.45
CA ILE A 258 -12.57 -26.83 20.09
C ILE A 258 -12.70 -26.76 21.61
N THR A 259 -12.63 -25.58 22.21
CA THR A 259 -12.75 -25.40 23.67
C THR A 259 -14.07 -25.93 24.21
N ARG A 260 -15.19 -25.73 23.50
CA ARG A 260 -16.49 -26.30 23.90
C ARG A 260 -16.49 -27.82 23.86
N THR A 261 -15.91 -28.42 22.81
CA THR A 261 -15.81 -29.89 22.71
C THR A 261 -14.94 -30.48 23.80
N GLU A 262 -13.85 -29.79 24.16
CA GLU A 262 -12.95 -30.22 25.24
C GLU A 262 -13.63 -30.17 26.60
N ALA A 263 -14.32 -29.07 26.93
CA ALA A 263 -15.07 -28.97 28.17
C ALA A 263 -16.10 -30.11 28.32
N LYS A 264 -16.80 -30.45 27.23
CA LYS A 264 -17.75 -31.58 27.20
C LYS A 264 -17.04 -32.92 27.42
N ASN A 265 -15.92 -33.16 26.76
CA ASN A 265 -15.16 -34.41 26.89
C ASN A 265 -14.56 -34.56 28.29
N THR A 266 -14.03 -33.48 28.88
CA THR A 266 -13.53 -33.49 30.25
C THR A 266 -14.64 -33.79 31.25
N ALA A 267 -15.84 -33.22 31.08
CA ALA A 267 -16.99 -33.53 31.93
C ALA A 267 -17.43 -35.00 31.80
N ALA A 268 -17.43 -35.55 30.58
CA ALA A 268 -17.74 -36.95 30.35
C ALA A 268 -16.72 -37.89 30.99
N LEU A 269 -15.41 -37.59 30.86
CA LEU A 269 -14.34 -38.36 31.50
C LEU A 269 -14.43 -38.30 33.03
N LYS A 270 -14.71 -37.13 33.61
CA LYS A 270 -14.92 -36.99 35.06
C LYS A 270 -16.08 -37.86 35.55
N SER A 271 -17.20 -37.84 34.85
CA SER A 271 -18.34 -38.70 35.19
C SER A 271 -18.00 -40.20 35.11
N GLN A 272 -17.19 -40.63 34.13
CA GLN A 272 -16.71 -42.01 34.07
C GLN A 272 -15.78 -42.37 35.23
N ILE A 273 -14.87 -41.47 35.61
CA ILE A 273 -13.98 -41.66 36.76
C ILE A 273 -14.80 -41.82 38.04
N GLU A 274 -15.81 -40.98 38.26
CA GLU A 274 -16.69 -41.06 39.44
C GLU A 274 -17.44 -42.40 39.49
N LYS A 275 -17.95 -42.90 38.35
CA LYS A 275 -18.60 -44.22 38.28
C LYS A 275 -17.64 -45.35 38.66
N LEU A 276 -16.43 -45.35 38.08
CA LEU A 276 -15.41 -46.36 38.41
C LEU A 276 -14.98 -46.28 39.89
N GLN A 277 -14.91 -45.08 40.45
CA GLN A 277 -14.63 -44.89 41.87
C GLN A 277 -15.75 -45.46 42.75
N GLN A 278 -17.01 -45.22 42.39
CA GLN A 278 -18.17 -45.80 43.09
C GLN A 278 -18.16 -47.32 43.04
N GLU A 279 -17.96 -47.92 41.87
CA GLU A 279 -17.86 -49.38 41.72
C GLU A 279 -16.72 -49.93 42.59
N ARG A 280 -15.55 -49.29 42.56
CA ARG A 280 -14.40 -49.66 43.41
C ARG A 280 -14.74 -49.60 44.90
N ASP A 281 -15.43 -48.55 45.36
CA ASP A 281 -15.82 -48.38 46.76
C ASP A 281 -16.86 -49.44 47.19
N GLU A 282 -17.80 -49.79 46.31
CA GLU A 282 -18.74 -50.89 46.53
C GLU A 282 -18.04 -52.25 46.66
N PHE A 283 -17.07 -52.54 45.78
CA PHE A 283 -16.24 -53.73 45.91
C PHE A 283 -15.46 -53.74 47.23
N GLN A 284 -14.87 -52.61 47.62
CA GLN A 284 -14.16 -52.51 48.90
C GLN A 284 -15.08 -52.77 50.09
N ARG A 285 -16.30 -52.20 50.08
CA ARG A 285 -17.32 -52.48 51.12
C ARG A 285 -17.72 -53.95 51.15
N MET A 286 -17.88 -54.58 49.99
CA MET A 286 -18.23 -56.00 49.90
C MET A 286 -17.10 -56.90 50.45
N VAL A 287 -15.84 -56.60 50.12
CA VAL A 287 -14.68 -57.34 50.64
C VAL A 287 -14.58 -57.22 52.16
N ILE A 288 -14.69 -55.99 52.70
CA ILE A 288 -14.67 -55.75 54.14
C ILE A 288 -15.85 -56.46 54.82
N GLY A 289 -17.06 -56.35 54.26
CA GLY A 289 -18.25 -57.01 54.78
C GLY A 289 -18.11 -58.54 54.82
N ASN A 290 -17.58 -59.15 53.76
CA ASN A 290 -17.28 -60.58 53.72
C ASN A 290 -16.21 -60.99 54.73
N GLN A 291 -15.18 -60.16 54.93
CA GLN A 291 -14.13 -60.43 55.91
C GLN A 291 -14.69 -60.39 57.35
N ILE A 292 -15.52 -59.38 57.67
CA ILE A 292 -16.22 -59.27 58.96
C ILE A 292 -17.15 -60.46 59.15
N TRP A 293 -17.91 -60.85 58.14
CA TRP A 293 -18.81 -62.00 58.21
C TRP A 293 -18.06 -63.31 58.48
N LYS A 294 -16.90 -63.53 57.84
CA LYS A 294 -16.01 -64.67 58.16
C LYS A 294 -15.52 -64.65 59.60
N ILE A 295 -15.15 -63.48 60.12
CA ILE A 295 -14.71 -63.34 61.53
C ILE A 295 -15.88 -63.64 62.48
N VAL A 296 -17.06 -63.05 62.25
CA VAL A 296 -18.26 -63.23 63.09
C VAL A 296 -18.76 -64.67 63.04
N SER A 297 -18.79 -65.29 61.86
CA SER A 297 -19.16 -66.70 61.72
C SER A 297 -18.14 -67.62 62.40
N GLY A 298 -16.84 -67.38 62.24
CA GLY A 298 -15.78 -68.10 62.96
C GLY A 298 -15.90 -67.99 64.49
N LEU A 299 -16.23 -66.80 65.00
CA LEU A 299 -16.53 -66.58 66.43
C LEU A 299 -17.78 -67.35 66.88
N LYS A 300 -18.86 -67.37 66.09
CA LYS A 300 -20.06 -68.18 66.39
C LYS A 300 -19.74 -69.69 66.42
N SER A 301 -18.95 -70.19 65.47
CA SER A 301 -18.51 -71.58 65.44
C SER A 301 -17.66 -71.95 66.66
N GLY A 302 -16.76 -71.05 67.08
CA GLY A 302 -15.96 -71.20 68.30
C GLY A 302 -16.80 -71.13 69.58
N LEU A 303 -17.84 -70.28 69.62
CA LEU A 303 -18.78 -70.20 70.74
C LEU A 303 -19.66 -71.45 70.85
N TRP A 304 -20.06 -72.05 69.72
CA TRP A 304 -20.78 -73.33 69.70
C TRP A 304 -19.91 -74.49 70.22
N PHE A 305 -18.58 -74.41 70.08
CA PHE A 305 -17.66 -75.42 70.63
C PHE A 305 -17.37 -75.26 72.12
N LEU A 306 -17.69 -74.11 72.73
CA LEU A 306 -17.42 -73.81 74.14
C LEU A 306 -18.68 -73.64 75.01
N GLY A 307 -19.88 -73.62 74.43
CA GLY A 307 -21.12 -73.31 75.14
C GLY A 307 -22.19 -74.39 75.03
N GLY A 308 -22.09 -75.44 75.84
CA GLY A 308 -23.25 -76.22 76.21
C GLY A 308 -24.24 -75.36 77.01
N TRP A 309 -25.49 -75.35 76.55
CA TRP A 309 -26.73 -75.05 77.30
C TRP A 309 -26.72 -73.88 78.29
N LEU A 310 -27.38 -72.77 77.92
CA LEU A 310 -28.21 -71.95 78.81
C LEU A 310 -29.11 -71.02 77.97
N PRO A 311 -30.40 -70.85 78.31
CA PRO A 311 -31.30 -69.94 77.59
C PRO A 311 -31.13 -68.53 78.15
N PHE A 312 -30.88 -67.55 77.28
CA PHE A 312 -30.95 -66.14 77.68
C PHE A 312 -31.90 -65.36 76.76
N SER A 313 -32.88 -64.75 77.43
CA SER A 313 -33.98 -63.95 76.93
C SER A 313 -33.50 -62.72 76.15
N LEU A 314 -34.27 -62.37 75.11
CA LEU A 314 -34.25 -61.08 74.43
C LEU A 314 -34.39 -59.94 75.44
N THR A 315 -33.39 -59.07 75.55
CA THR A 315 -33.60 -57.66 75.94
C THR A 315 -32.43 -56.78 75.51
N GLN A 316 -32.76 -55.78 74.68
CA GLN A 316 -32.07 -54.50 74.44
C GLN A 316 -30.57 -54.39 74.75
N VAL A 317 -29.75 -54.24 73.69
CA VAL A 317 -28.62 -53.31 73.71
C VAL A 317 -28.60 -52.56 72.37
N VAL A 318 -29.31 -51.44 72.35
CA VAL A 318 -28.94 -50.27 71.55
C VAL A 318 -27.68 -49.69 72.19
N LEU A 319 -26.58 -49.58 71.44
CA LEU A 319 -25.45 -48.66 71.66
C LEU A 319 -24.52 -48.80 70.43
N PHE A 320 -24.70 -47.98 69.40
CA PHE A 320 -23.91 -46.77 69.14
C PHE A 320 -22.40 -47.03 69.18
N PHE A 321 -21.75 -47.16 68.01
CA PHE A 321 -20.36 -46.73 67.82
C PHE A 321 -20.18 -46.09 66.43
N PRO A 322 -19.34 -45.05 66.32
CA PRO A 322 -19.48 -43.98 65.33
C PRO A 322 -18.48 -44.05 64.16
N CYS A 323 -18.73 -43.16 63.22
CA CYS A 323 -17.90 -42.66 62.12
C CYS A 323 -16.39 -43.00 62.19
N PHE A 324 -15.90 -43.61 61.10
CA PHE A 324 -14.49 -43.54 60.69
C PHE A 324 -14.26 -42.27 59.86
N PRO A 325 -13.12 -41.57 60.03
CA PRO A 325 -12.70 -40.50 59.13
C PRO A 325 -12.21 -41.03 57.78
#